data_AF-A0A955QKG4-F1
#
_entry.id   AF-A0A955QKG4-F1
#
_cell.length_a   1.000
_cell.length_b   1.000
_cell.length_c   1.000
_cell.angle_alpha   90.00
_cell.angle_beta   90.00
_cell.angle_gamma   90.00
#
_symmetry.space_group_name_H-M   'P 1'
#
loop_
_entity.id
_entity.type
_entity.pdbx_description
1 polymer ?
#
loop_
_entity_poly.entity_id
_entity_poly.type
_entity_poly.pdbx_seq_one_letter_code
_entity_poly.pdbx_strand_id
1 'polypeptide(L)' 'MRTKPIQIVAGENIPYIQEAFSNLGHLTFLPGRSIKSSDLKTTNLLLIRSITSVDETLLQ' A
#
# COMPACT_ATOMS: atom_id res chain seq x y z
N MET A 1 3.64 -25.26 -4.21
CA MET A 1 3.41 -24.22 -3.17
C MET A 1 2.45 -23.19 -3.75
N ARG A 2 1.26 -22.98 -3.17
CA ARG A 2 0.40 -21.84 -3.57
C ARG A 2 0.93 -20.60 -2.85
N THR A 3 1.62 -19.73 -3.58
CA THR A 3 2.02 -18.41 -3.07
C THR A 3 0.76 -17.55 -2.95
N LYS A 4 0.45 -17.08 -1.74
CA LYS A 4 -0.64 -16.12 -1.50
C LYS A 4 -0.29 -14.82 -2.26
N PRO A 5 -1.26 -14.17 -2.96
CA PRO A 5 -0.98 -12.91 -3.65
C PRO A 5 -0.57 -11.83 -2.65
N ILE A 6 0.49 -11.10 -2.98
CA ILE A 6 1.01 -9.99 -2.18
C ILE A 6 -0.08 -8.92 -2.06
N GLN A 7 -0.35 -8.44 -0.85
CA GLN A 7 -1.28 -7.33 -0.61
C GLN A 7 -0.51 -6.01 -0.61
N ILE A 8 -0.86 -5.10 -1.50
CA ILE A 8 -0.16 -3.84 -1.73
C ILE A 8 -1.14 -2.69 -1.49
N VAL A 9 -0.82 -1.80 -0.55
CA VAL A 9 -1.53 -0.54 -0.37
C VAL A 9 -0.73 0.57 -1.05
N ALA A 10 -1.41 1.39 -1.86
CA ALA A 10 -0.80 2.45 -2.64
C ALA A 10 -1.52 3.78 -2.43
N GLY A 11 -0.76 4.88 -2.37
CA GLY A 11 -1.30 6.22 -2.45
C GLY A 11 -1.85 6.53 -3.85
N GLU A 12 -3.03 7.16 -3.94
CA GLU A 12 -3.71 7.46 -5.21
C GLU A 12 -2.90 8.34 -6.19
N ASN A 13 -1.93 9.12 -5.70
CA ASN A 13 -1.21 10.14 -6.46
C ASN A 13 0.20 9.70 -6.92
N ILE A 14 0.43 8.40 -7.07
CA ILE A 14 1.70 7.85 -7.59
C ILE A 14 1.48 7.36 -9.02
N PRO A 15 2.20 7.93 -10.01
CA PRO A 15 2.02 7.54 -11.40
C PRO A 15 2.50 6.11 -11.66
N TYR A 16 1.82 5.42 -12.58
CA TYR A 16 2.19 4.10 -13.11
C TYR A 16 2.25 2.94 -12.09
N ILE A 17 1.66 3.06 -10.90
CA ILE A 17 1.66 1.97 -9.91
C ILE A 17 0.99 0.72 -10.45
N GLN A 18 -0.14 0.86 -11.13
CA GLN A 18 -0.89 -0.29 -11.60
C GLN A 18 -0.08 -1.10 -12.60
N GLU A 19 0.57 -0.43 -13.55
CA GLU A 19 1.43 -1.02 -14.56
C GLU A 19 2.67 -1.67 -13.93
N ALA A 20 3.29 -1.01 -12.95
CA ALA A 20 4.50 -1.49 -12.30
C ALA A 20 4.26 -2.68 -11.35
N PHE A 21 3.10 -2.74 -10.68
CA PHE A 21 2.87 -3.67 -9.57
C PHE A 21 1.72 -4.67 -9.78
N SER A 22 0.94 -4.56 -10.85
CA SER A 22 -0.18 -5.50 -11.13
C SER A 22 0.23 -6.96 -11.20
N ASN A 23 1.45 -7.25 -11.67
CA ASN A 23 1.99 -8.61 -11.74
C ASN A 23 2.51 -9.13 -10.39
N LEU A 24 2.69 -8.26 -9.39
CA LEU A 24 3.24 -8.62 -8.09
C LEU A 24 2.14 -9.07 -7.12
N GLY A 25 0.95 -8.48 -7.19
CA GLY A 25 -0.12 -8.79 -6.26
C GLY A 25 -1.36 -7.92 -6.43
N HIS A 26 -2.17 -7.89 -5.37
CA HIS A 26 -3.40 -7.10 -5.32
C HIS A 26 -3.10 -5.69 -4.82
N LEU A 27 -3.54 -4.69 -5.60
CA LEU A 27 -3.36 -3.27 -5.32
C LEU A 27 -4.64 -2.66 -4.76
N THR A 28 -4.51 -1.99 -3.61
CA THR A 28 -5.56 -1.16 -3.01
C THR A 28 -5.09 0.29 -2.99
N PHE A 29 -5.83 1.18 -3.64
CA PHE A 29 -5.53 2.61 -3.66
C PHE A 29 -6.27 3.35 -2.54
N LEU A 30 -5.53 4.15 -1.77
CA LEU A 30 -6.07 4.99 -0.71
C LEU A 30 -5.54 6.43 -0.83
N PRO A 31 -6.32 7.45 -0.42
CA PRO A 31 -5.80 8.80 -0.26
C PRO A 31 -4.71 8.81 0.80
N GLY A 32 -3.53 9.37 0.48
CA GLY A 32 -2.36 9.27 1.35
C GLY A 32 -2.55 9.81 2.78
N ARG A 33 -3.45 10.79 2.96
CA ARG A 33 -3.80 11.38 4.28
C ARG A 33 -4.77 10.51 5.10
N SER A 34 -5.38 9.53 4.46
CA SER A 34 -6.43 8.68 5.04
C SER A 34 -5.94 7.28 5.38
N ILE A 35 -4.69 6.93 5.03
CA ILE A 35 -4.08 5.65 5.36
C ILE A 35 -3.87 5.56 6.87
N LYS A 36 -4.35 4.49 7.48
CA LYS A 36 -4.26 4.20 8.91
C LYS A 36 -3.65 2.82 9.13
N SER A 37 -3.16 2.55 10.36
CA SER A 37 -2.64 1.23 10.74
C SER A 37 -3.64 0.09 10.45
N SER A 38 -4.95 0.34 10.61
CA SER A 38 -6.00 -0.63 10.27
C SER A 38 -5.95 -1.10 8.81
N ASP A 39 -5.55 -0.23 7.89
CA ASP A 39 -5.44 -0.53 6.46
C ASP A 39 -4.19 -1.36 6.15
N LEU A 40 -3.23 -1.40 7.09
CA LEU A 40 -1.93 -2.05 6.92
C LEU A 40 -1.83 -3.43 7.58
N LYS A 41 -2.83 -3.84 8.39
CA LYS A 41 -2.81 -5.10 9.16
C LYS A 41 -2.54 -6.36 8.35
N THR A 42 -2.91 -6.38 7.07
CA THR A 42 -2.69 -7.53 6.18
C THR A 42 -1.82 -7.17 4.98
N THR A 43 -1.25 -5.98 4.99
CA THR A 43 -0.49 -5.40 3.88
C THR A 43 0.94 -5.89 3.93
N ASN A 44 1.45 -6.29 2.78
CA ASN A 44 2.84 -6.72 2.61
C ASN A 44 3.74 -5.60 2.09
N LEU A 45 3.16 -4.67 1.32
CA LEU A 45 3.88 -3.55 0.71
C LEU A 45 3.05 -2.27 0.78
N LEU A 46 3.67 -1.18 1.22
CA LEU A 46 3.08 0.16 1.26
C LEU A 46 3.83 1.08 0.29
N LEU A 47 3.13 1.63 -0.69
CA LEU A 47 3.65 2.56 -1.70
C LEU A 47 3.05 3.94 -1.50
N ILE A 48 3.83 4.91 -1.04
CA ILE A 48 3.32 6.24 -0.62
C ILE A 48 4.23 7.38 -1.06
N ARG A 49 3.71 8.60 -0.97
CA ARG A 49 4.44 9.87 -1.13
C ARG A 49 4.57 10.57 0.20
N SER A 50 5.33 11.67 0.22
CA SER A 50 5.58 12.53 1.39
C SER A 50 4.34 13.07 2.12
N ILE A 51 3.15 12.99 1.52
CA ILE A 51 1.92 13.42 2.17
C ILE A 51 1.43 12.44 3.26
N THR A 52 1.89 11.19 3.20
CA THR A 52 1.64 10.18 4.22
C THR A 52 2.78 10.22 5.23
N SER A 53 2.48 10.59 6.46
CA SER A 53 3.45 10.49 7.56
C SER A 53 3.68 9.03 7.91
N VAL A 54 4.94 8.59 7.94
CA VAL A 54 5.31 7.24 8.35
C VAL A 54 5.89 7.30 9.74
N ASP A 55 5.13 6.82 10.71
CA ASP A 55 5.52 6.73 12.10
C ASP A 55 5.15 5.36 12.68
N GLU A 56 5.47 5.16 13.95
CA GLU A 56 5.14 3.94 14.66
C GLU A 56 3.62 3.71 14.73
N THR A 57 2.82 4.77 14.90
CA THR A 57 1.35 4.64 14.98
C THR A 57 0.76 4.13 13.66
N LEU A 58 1.36 4.48 12.53
CA LEU A 58 0.97 3.94 11.23
C LEU A 58 1.35 2.46 11.07
N LEU A 59 2.53 2.06 11.58
CA LEU A 59 3.12 0.75 11.30
C LEU A 59 2.80 -0.36 12.32
N GLN A 60 2.20 -0.02 13.47
CA GLN A 60 1.78 -0.96 14.52
C GLN A 60 0.50 -1.73 14.16
#